data_AF-A0A919WLR7-F1
#
_entry.id   AF-A0A919WLR7-F1
#
_cell.length_a   1.000
_cell.length_b   1.000
_cell.length_c   1.000
_cell.angle_alpha   90.00
_cell.angle_beta   90.00
_cell.angle_gamma   90.00
#
_symmetry.space_group_name_H-M   'P 1'
#
loop_
_entity.id
_entity.type
_entity.pdbx_description
1 polymer ?
#
loop_
_entity_poly.entity_id
_entity_poly.type
_entity_poly.pdbx_seq_one_letter_code
_entity_poly.pdbx_strand_id
1 'polypeptide(L)' 'MKEPSSFGKDYIYLTEVSALEDDSDFYVELYPYRPDLQCSGSPIKVLHNFDELIDFLENL' A
#
# COMPACT_ATOMS: atom_id res chain seq x y z
N MET A 1 17.29 28.29 -17.90
CA MET A 1 16.58 27.03 -18.19
C MET A 1 16.54 26.26 -16.89
N LYS A 2 15.36 26.02 -16.29
CA LYS A 2 15.22 25.26 -15.04
C LYS A 2 14.79 23.85 -15.40
N GLU A 3 15.55 22.85 -14.95
CA GLU A 3 15.22 21.43 -15.13
C GLU A 3 13.89 21.08 -14.46
N PRO A 4 13.09 20.15 -15.03
CA PRO A 4 11.87 19.70 -14.37
C PRO A 4 12.26 18.87 -13.14
N SER A 5 11.97 19.42 -11.97
CA SER A 5 12.06 18.75 -10.68
C SER A 5 11.29 17.42 -10.73
N SER A 6 11.99 16.35 -10.40
CA SER A 6 11.49 14.98 -10.26
C SER A 6 10.12 14.98 -9.58
N PHE A 7 9.09 14.50 -10.28
CA PHE A 7 7.78 14.25 -9.67
C PHE A 7 7.97 13.24 -8.55
N GLY A 8 7.94 13.71 -7.30
CA GLY A 8 7.74 12.84 -6.15
C GLY A 8 6.47 12.05 -6.42
N LYS A 9 6.56 10.73 -6.43
CA LYS A 9 5.38 9.88 -6.54
C LYS A 9 4.60 10.05 -5.23
N ASP A 10 3.58 10.89 -5.26
CA ASP A 10 2.66 11.05 -4.15
C ASP A 10 1.79 9.80 -4.07
N TYR A 11 2.07 8.92 -3.11
CA TYR A 11 1.26 7.74 -2.85
C TYR A 11 0.17 8.08 -1.83
N ILE A 12 -1.09 7.80 -2.17
CA ILE A 12 -2.23 7.99 -1.27
C ILE A 12 -2.52 6.64 -0.62
N TYR A 13 -2.50 6.61 0.72
CA TYR A 13 -2.82 5.42 1.52
C TYR A 13 -4.06 5.69 2.38
N LEU A 14 -4.94 4.69 2.51
CA LEU A 14 -6.05 4.67 3.45
C LEU A 14 -5.72 3.65 4.54
N THR A 15 -5.86 4.04 5.81
CA THR A 15 -5.67 3.13 6.95
C THR A 15 -7.00 2.89 7.64
N GLU A 16 -7.29 1.62 7.94
CA GLU A 16 -8.44 1.19 8.74
C GLU A 16 -7.94 0.24 9.82
N VAL A 17 -8.41 0.41 11.06
CA VAL A 17 -8.04 -0.44 12.20
C VAL A 17 -9.20 -1.37 12.48
N SER A 18 -9.03 -2.65 12.17
CA SER A 18 -9.95 -3.72 12.53
C SER A 18 -9.36 -4.51 13.70
N ALA A 19 -10.18 -4.89 14.68
CA ALA A 19 -9.76 -5.84 15.70
C ALA A 19 -9.56 -7.20 15.00
N LEU A 20 -8.31 -7.57 14.76
CA LEU A 20 -7.96 -8.86 14.18
C LEU A 20 -8.14 -9.93 15.27
N GLU A 21 -8.91 -10.97 14.96
CA GLU A 21 -9.05 -12.16 15.83
C GLU A 21 -7.83 -13.10 15.74
N ASP A 22 -6.92 -12.84 14.80
CA ASP A 22 -5.70 -13.60 14.52
C ASP A 22 -4.43 -12.88 15.01
N ASP A 23 -3.35 -13.65 15.20
CA ASP A 23 -2.00 -13.26 15.68
C ASP A 23 -1.23 -12.30 14.73
N SER A 24 -1.93 -11.57 13.87
CA SER A 24 -1.35 -10.66 12.87
C SER A 24 -1.18 -9.25 13.44
N ASP A 25 0.00 -8.64 13.26
CA ASP A 25 0.27 -7.26 13.74
C ASP A 25 -0.60 -6.22 13.02
N PHE A 26 -0.86 -6.42 11.73
CA PHE A 26 -1.78 -5.62 10.92
C PHE A 26 -2.30 -6.42 9.72
N TYR A 27 -3.24 -5.82 9.00
CA TYR A 27 -3.75 -6.35 7.74
C TYR A 27 -3.83 -5.24 6.71
N VAL A 28 -3.03 -5.31 5.65
CA VAL A 28 -2.99 -4.31 4.58
C VAL A 28 -3.19 -4.97 3.24
N GLU A 29 -4.19 -4.50 2.51
CA GLU A 29 -4.46 -4.91 1.13
C GLU A 29 -3.97 -3.84 0.15
N LEU A 30 -3.15 -4.27 -0.82
CA LEU A 30 -2.62 -3.41 -1.87
C LEU A 30 -3.38 -3.67 -3.17
N TYR A 31 -3.82 -2.60 -3.82
CA TYR A 31 -4.56 -2.65 -5.09
C TYR A 31 -3.83 -1.85 -6.17
N PRO A 32 -4.01 -2.17 -7.46
CA PRO A 32 -3.51 -1.34 -8.55
C PRO A 32 -4.10 0.07 -8.46
N TYR A 33 -3.29 1.09 -8.72
CA TYR A 33 -3.79 2.46 -8.74
C TYR A 33 -4.89 2.62 -9.79
N ARG A 34 -6.02 3.16 -9.35
CA ARG A 34 -7.11 3.59 -10.22
C ARG A 34 -7.43 5.06 -9.97
N PRO A 35 -7.69 5.86 -11.02
CA PRO A 35 -7.99 7.29 -10.86
C PRO A 35 -9.25 7.58 -10.05
N ASP A 36 -10.18 6.62 -10.01
CA ASP A 36 -11.44 6.68 -9.25
C ASP A 36 -11.25 6.36 -7.74
N LEU A 37 -10.02 6.04 -7.33
CA LEU A 37 -9.65 5.58 -5.99
C LEU A 37 -10.47 4.37 -5.51
N GLN A 38 -11.06 3.61 -6.43
CA GLN A 38 -11.81 2.41 -6.07
C GLN A 38 -10.88 1.22 -5.90
N CYS A 39 -10.82 0.70 -4.68
CA CYS A 39 -10.19 -0.59 -4.35
C CYS A 39 -11.15 -1.75 -4.65
N SER A 40 -11.63 -1.86 -5.89
CA SER A 40 -12.55 -2.92 -6.31
C SER A 40 -11.78 -4.08 -6.94
N GLY A 41 -12.05 -5.32 -6.52
CA GLY A 41 -11.47 -6.53 -7.10
C GLY A 41 -10.68 -7.34 -6.08
N SER A 42 -9.72 -8.15 -6.55
CA SER A 42 -8.79 -8.86 -5.67
C SER A 42 -7.52 -8.04 -5.45
N PRO A 43 -6.97 -8.00 -4.23
CA PRO A 43 -5.72 -7.31 -3.95
C PRO A 43 -4.56 -7.97 -4.70
N ILE A 44 -3.59 -7.16 -5.13
CA ILE A 44 -2.34 -7.67 -5.73
C ILE A 44 -1.40 -8.25 -4.68
N LYS A 45 -1.52 -7.79 -3.44
CA LYS A 45 -0.75 -8.27 -2.30
C LYS A 45 -1.53 -7.97 -1.03
N VAL A 46 -1.49 -8.93 -0.11
CA VAL A 46 -1.96 -8.76 1.27
C VAL A 46 -0.73 -8.89 2.16
N LEU A 47 -0.62 -8.01 3.16
CA LEU A 47 0.49 -7.92 4.09
C LEU A 47 -0.04 -8.07 5.52
N HIS A 48 0.61 -8.95 6.29
CA HIS A 48 0.15 -9.33 7.63
C HIS A 48 1.09 -8.89 8.77
N ASN A 49 2.30 -8.46 8.44
CA ASN A 49 3.35 -8.11 9.40
C ASN A 49 4.35 -7.12 8.80
N PHE A 50 5.18 -6.52 9.66
CA PHE A 50 6.13 -5.48 9.26
C PHE A 50 7.22 -6.02 8.32
N ASP A 51 7.67 -7.26 8.47
CA ASP A 51 8.69 -7.86 7.62
C ASP A 51 8.20 -7.94 6.16
N GLU A 52 6.97 -8.41 5.93
CA GLU A 52 6.36 -8.45 4.60
C GLU A 52 6.21 -7.05 3.97
N LEU A 53 5.91 -6.04 4.78
CA LEU A 53 5.79 -4.66 4.31
C LEU A 53 7.16 -4.07 3.94
N ILE A 54 8.19 -4.32 4.75
CA ILE A 54 9.55 -3.87 4.46
C ILE A 54 10.03 -4.53 3.17
N ASP A 55 9.90 -5.86 3.06
CA ASP A 55 10.24 -6.61 1.85
C ASP A 55 9.51 -6.06 0.61
N PHE A 56 8.24 -5.68 0.75
CA PHE A 56 7.48 -5.09 -0.36
C PHE A 56 8.03 -3.72 -0.79
N LEU A 57 8.38 -2.85 0.16
CA LEU A 57 8.89 -1.50 -0.11
C LEU A 57 10.31 -1.51 -0.66
N GLU A 58 11.15 -2.47 -0.26
CA GLU A 58 12.52 -2.60 -0.75
C GLU A 58 12.60 -3.22 -2.15
N ASN A 59 11.63 -4.07 -2.52
CA ASN A 59 11.56 -4.73 -3.83
C ASN A 59 10.72 -3.96 -4.88
N LEU A 60 10.41 -2.68 -4.61
CA LEU A 60 9.50 -1.82 -5.39
C LEU A 60 10.17 -1.08 -6.56
#